data_AF-A0A1G7HMY9-F1
#
_entry.id   AF-A0A1G7HMY9-F1
#
_cell.length_a   1.000
_cell.length_b   1.000
_cell.length_c   1.000
_cell.angle_alpha   90.00
_cell.angle_beta   90.00
_cell.angle_gamma   90.00
#
_symmetry.space_group_name_H-M   'P 1'
#
loop_
_entity.id
_entity.type
_entity.pdbx_description
1 polymer ?
#
loop_
_entity_poly.entity_id
_entity_poly.type
_entity_poly.pdbx_seq_one_letter_code
_entity_poly.pdbx_strand_id
1 'polypeptide(L)'
;MKKARIILALIALSAIWMATMSFRAQRRQLSNLFYRTTGVFSQNGASRVLTYAGEAPYRTFQTDTWELAVNPGKPVYTGTTQSTTTIGGAFYFITVVTGSPWPTWLGIYDDNGQ
;
A
#
# COMPACT_ATOMS: atom_id res chain seq x y z
N MET A 1 41.73 -24.41 13.58
CA MET A 1 41.23 -23.01 13.71
C MET A 1 40.84 -22.33 12.40
N LYS A 2 41.54 -22.56 11.27
CA LYS A 2 41.19 -21.91 9.98
C LYS A 2 39.78 -22.25 9.47
N LYS A 3 39.35 -23.52 9.56
CA LYS A 3 38.01 -23.98 9.12
C LYS A 3 36.85 -23.31 9.87
N ALA A 4 36.98 -23.16 11.20
CA ALA A 4 35.94 -22.51 12.01
C ALA A 4 35.77 -21.02 11.66
N ARG A 5 36.87 -20.31 11.36
CA ARG A 5 36.82 -18.89 10.93
C ARG A 5 36.14 -18.72 9.57
N ILE A 6 36.32 -19.67 8.66
CA ILE A 6 35.67 -19.65 7.33
C ILE A 6 34.16 -19.86 7.46
N ILE A 7 33.74 -20.81 8.32
CA ILE A 7 32.30 -21.07 8.56
C ILE A 7 31.64 -19.84 9.19
N LEU A 8 32.30 -19.21 10.17
CA LEU A 8 31.79 -17.99 10.81
C LEU A 8 31.66 -16.82 9.83
N ALA A 9 32.62 -16.66 8.91
CA ALA A 9 32.56 -15.63 7.88
C ALA A 9 31.38 -15.83 6.91
N LEU A 10 31.09 -17.08 6.52
CA LEU A 10 29.95 -17.42 5.67
C LEU A 10 28.62 -17.10 6.35
N ILE A 11 28.48 -17.44 7.64
CA ILE A 11 27.28 -17.13 8.42
C ILE A 11 27.10 -15.60 8.52
N ALA A 12 28.15 -14.86 8.86
CA ALA A 12 28.11 -13.41 8.95
C ALA A 12 27.71 -12.76 7.61
N LEU A 13 28.29 -13.20 6.49
CA LEU A 13 27.96 -12.71 5.15
C LEU A 13 26.49 -13.00 4.78
N SER A 14 26.00 -14.21 5.08
CA SER A 14 24.60 -14.55 4.82
C SER A 14 23.62 -13.73 5.66
N ALA A 15 23.96 -13.45 6.92
CA ALA A 15 23.16 -12.59 7.79
C ALA A 15 23.15 -11.13 7.29
N ILE A 16 24.31 -10.60 6.87
CA ILE A 16 24.41 -9.25 6.29
C ILE A 16 23.57 -9.15 5.01
N TRP A 17 23.62 -10.17 4.14
CA TRP A 17 22.85 -10.22 2.91
C TRP A 17 21.33 -10.28 3.17
N MET A 18 20.89 -11.15 4.09
CA MET A 18 19.49 -11.26 4.50
C MET A 18 18.97 -9.97 5.15
N ALA A 19 19.81 -9.32 5.97
CA ALA A 19 19.49 -8.04 6.60
C ALA A 19 19.39 -6.91 5.56
N THR A 20 20.28 -6.85 4.58
CA THR A 20 20.20 -5.85 3.50
C THR A 20 19.00 -6.08 2.58
N MET A 21 18.65 -7.33 2.27
CA MET A 21 17.43 -7.65 1.52
C MET A 21 16.16 -7.30 2.31
N SER A 22 16.12 -7.61 3.60
CA SER A 22 14.99 -7.24 4.47
C SER A 22 14.85 -5.72 4.62
N PHE A 23 15.98 -5.00 4.75
CA PHE A 23 16.00 -3.54 4.81
C PHE A 23 15.56 -2.90 3.49
N ARG A 24 15.97 -3.46 2.34
CA ARG A 24 15.47 -3.04 1.02
C ARG A 24 13.99 -3.35 0.86
N ALA A 25 13.52 -4.51 1.29
CA ALA A 25 12.10 -4.88 1.27
C ALA A 25 11.26 -3.92 2.11
N GLN A 26 11.67 -3.58 3.34
CA GLN A 26 10.97 -2.62 4.19
C GLN A 26 10.90 -1.20 3.59
N ARG A 27 11.88 -0.78 2.79
CA ARG A 27 11.86 0.51 2.07
C ARG A 27 11.08 0.47 0.75
N ARG A 28 10.91 -0.71 0.16
CA ARG A 28 10.10 -0.98 -1.04
C ARG A 28 8.60 -1.14 -0.72
N GLN A 29 8.28 -1.57 0.50
CA GLN A 29 6.94 -1.90 0.98
C GLN A 29 5.97 -0.73 1.26
N LEU A 30 5.86 0.27 0.37
CA LEU A 30 4.58 1.00 0.25
C LEU A 30 3.80 0.43 -0.94
N SER A 31 3.77 -0.90 -1.00
CA SER A 31 3.23 -1.66 -2.12
C SER A 31 1.72 -1.66 -2.20
N ASN A 32 0.99 -0.95 -1.32
CA ASN A 32 -0.46 -0.79 -1.36
C ASN A 32 -0.84 0.52 -0.64
N LEU A 33 -0.90 1.63 -1.39
CA LEU A 33 -1.51 2.85 -0.89
C LEU A 33 -2.99 2.85 -1.26
N PHE A 34 -3.81 3.48 -0.43
CA PHE A 34 -5.25 3.54 -0.63
C PHE A 34 -5.72 4.98 -0.65
N TYR A 35 -6.70 5.31 -1.48
CA TYR A 35 -7.39 6.58 -1.43
C TYR A 35 -8.86 6.38 -1.06
N ARG A 36 -9.47 7.44 -0.55
CA ARG A 36 -10.90 7.45 -0.25
C ARG A 36 -11.68 7.65 -1.55
N THR A 37 -12.59 6.73 -1.85
CA THR A 37 -13.49 6.78 -3.02
C THR A 37 -14.94 6.55 -2.61
N THR A 38 -15.88 6.94 -3.48
CA THR A 38 -17.31 6.88 -3.21
C THR A 38 -18.04 6.19 -4.36
N GLY A 39 -19.02 5.35 -4.04
CA GLY A 39 -19.80 4.60 -5.02
C GLY A 39 -21.21 4.30 -4.55
N VAL A 40 -22.11 4.02 -5.49
CA VAL A 40 -23.48 3.60 -5.21
C VAL A 40 -23.50 2.08 -5.10
N PHE A 41 -23.94 1.57 -3.96
CA PHE A 41 -24.11 0.15 -3.71
C PHE A 41 -25.59 -0.15 -3.59
N SER A 42 -26.06 -1.17 -4.31
CA SER A 42 -27.47 -1.56 -4.33
C SER A 42 -27.62 -2.99 -3.86
N GLN A 43 -28.53 -3.22 -2.92
CA GLN A 43 -28.87 -4.54 -2.40
C GLN A 43 -30.34 -4.59 -2.01
N ASN A 44 -31.04 -5.66 -2.39
CA ASN A 44 -32.47 -5.87 -2.11
C ASN A 44 -33.36 -4.67 -2.53
N GLY A 45 -33.05 -4.03 -3.67
CA GLY A 45 -33.83 -2.88 -4.17
C GLY A 45 -33.58 -1.56 -3.43
N ALA A 46 -32.76 -1.55 -2.37
CA ALA A 46 -32.30 -0.34 -1.71
C ALA A 46 -30.90 0.03 -2.20
N SER A 47 -30.65 1.33 -2.41
CA SER A 47 -29.33 1.84 -2.82
C SER A 47 -28.78 2.83 -1.80
N ARG A 48 -27.47 2.76 -1.56
CA ARG A 48 -26.78 3.65 -0.64
C ARG A 48 -25.44 4.09 -1.23
N VAL A 49 -25.14 5.37 -1.09
CA VAL A 49 -23.82 5.92 -1.40
C VAL A 49 -22.90 5.59 -0.22
N LEU A 50 -21.82 4.86 -0.49
CA LEU A 50 -20.82 4.51 0.52
C LEU A 50 -19.44 5.01 0.11
N THR A 51 -18.68 5.39 1.13
CA THR A 51 -17.28 5.77 1.03
C THR A 51 -16.41 4.59 1.44
N TYR A 52 -15.48 4.18 0.58
CA TYR A 52 -14.64 3.00 0.76
C TYR A 52 -13.20 3.27 0.30
N ALA A 53 -12.30 2.33 0.59
CA ALA A 53 -10.92 2.35 0.16
C ALA A 53 -10.80 1.84 -1.28
N GLY A 54 -10.19 2.65 -2.16
CA GLY A 54 -9.70 2.22 -3.47
C GLY A 54 -8.18 2.14 -3.47
N GLU A 55 -7.61 1.21 -4.21
CA GLU A 55 -6.16 1.09 -4.38
C GLU A 55 -5.63 2.27 -5.19
N ALA A 56 -4.70 3.02 -4.60
CA ALA A 56 -4.07 4.14 -5.25
C ALA A 56 -3.14 3.64 -6.37
N PRO A 57 -3.30 4.16 -7.60
CA PRO A 57 -2.31 3.93 -8.65
C PRO A 57 -1.00 4.55 -8.17
N TYR A 58 0.04 3.72 -8.05
CA TYR A 58 1.33 3.96 -7.38
C TYR A 58 2.16 5.18 -7.85
N ARG A 59 1.65 6.02 -8.75
CA ARG A 59 2.39 7.13 -9.36
C ARG A 59 1.95 8.47 -8.78
N THR A 60 2.62 8.93 -7.71
CA THR A 60 2.43 10.30 -7.22
C THR A 60 3.49 11.28 -7.71
N PHE A 61 4.41 10.84 -8.56
CA PHE A 61 5.34 11.71 -9.26
C PHE A 61 5.47 11.30 -10.73
N GLN A 62 5.85 12.26 -11.55
CA GLN A 62 6.04 12.12 -12.98
C GLN A 62 7.36 11.37 -13.25
N THR A 63 7.29 10.14 -13.75
CA THR A 63 8.45 9.30 -14.13
C THR A 63 8.98 9.62 -15.53
N ASP A 64 8.16 10.26 -16.37
CA ASP A 64 8.52 10.74 -17.71
C ASP A 64 7.69 11.99 -18.05
N THR A 65 8.20 12.88 -18.89
CA THR A 65 7.52 14.06 -19.47
C THR A 65 6.11 13.80 -20.02
N TRP A 66 5.77 12.55 -20.35
CA TRP A 66 4.46 12.14 -20.88
C TRP A 66 3.57 11.38 -19.90
N GLU A 67 4.10 10.97 -18.73
CA GLU A 67 3.37 10.21 -17.73
C GLU A 67 2.89 11.11 -16.60
N LEU A 68 1.62 11.53 -16.67
CA LEU A 68 1.00 12.31 -15.59
C LEU A 68 0.80 11.43 -14.34
N ALA A 69 1.09 12.00 -13.17
CA ALA A 69 0.75 11.37 -11.89
C ALA A 69 -0.77 11.05 -11.88
N VAL A 70 -1.13 9.85 -11.44
CA VAL A 70 -2.54 9.46 -11.37
C VAL A 70 -3.06 9.90 -10.00
N ASN A 71 -3.97 10.88 -9.98
CA ASN A 71 -4.46 11.61 -8.78
C ASN A 71 -3.43 12.53 -8.06
N PRO A 72 -2.93 13.60 -8.72
CA PRO A 72 -2.15 14.63 -8.03
C PRO A 72 -3.09 15.43 -7.12
N GLY A 73 -3.16 15.09 -5.83
CA GLY A 73 -3.88 15.88 -4.82
C GLY A 73 -4.86 15.13 -3.92
N LYS A 74 -5.07 13.82 -4.12
CA LYS A 74 -5.85 13.03 -3.16
C LYS A 74 -4.94 12.52 -2.03
N PRO A 75 -5.36 12.66 -0.75
CA PRO A 75 -4.68 12.00 0.34
C PRO A 75 -4.68 10.49 0.15
N VAL A 76 -3.51 9.88 0.31
CA VAL A 76 -3.33 8.42 0.29
C VAL A 76 -3.02 7.90 1.69
N TYR A 77 -3.35 6.64 1.96
CA TYR A 77 -3.29 6.01 3.27
C TYR A 77 -2.59 4.67 3.15
N THR A 78 -1.82 4.29 4.17
CA THR A 78 -1.08 3.01 4.20
C THR A 78 -1.87 1.87 4.84
N GLY A 79 -3.02 2.19 5.45
CA GLY A 79 -3.84 1.23 6.16
C GLY A 79 -5.28 1.23 5.68
N THR A 80 -5.90 0.06 5.77
CA THR A 80 -7.34 -0.11 5.65
C THR A 80 -7.87 -0.96 6.79
N THR A 81 -9.16 -0.83 7.09
CA THR A 81 -9.89 -1.73 7.97
C THR A 81 -11.21 -2.14 7.35
N GLN A 82 -11.71 -3.31 7.72
CA GLN A 82 -13.04 -3.74 7.34
C GLN A 82 -14.08 -3.13 8.28
N SER A 83 -15.14 -2.59 7.71
CA SER A 83 -16.30 -2.05 8.40
C SER A 83 -17.56 -2.70 7.83
N THR A 84 -18.64 -2.64 8.60
CA THR A 84 -19.94 -3.18 8.19
C THR A 84 -20.97 -2.07 8.14
N THR A 85 -21.92 -2.23 7.22
CA THR A 85 -23.10 -1.38 7.13
C THR A 85 -24.29 -2.22 6.69
N THR A 86 -25.48 -1.64 6.68
CA THR A 86 -26.71 -2.32 6.25
C THR A 86 -27.30 -1.57 5.07
N ILE A 87 -27.65 -2.32 4.02
CA ILE A 87 -28.37 -1.84 2.83
C ILE A 87 -29.54 -2.80 2.59
N GLY A 88 -30.77 -2.26 2.48
CA GLY A 88 -31.94 -3.10 2.18
C GLY A 88 -32.17 -4.24 3.19
N GLY A 89 -31.84 -4.00 4.47
CA GLY A 89 -31.95 -4.99 5.54
C GLY A 89 -30.86 -6.07 5.58
N ALA A 90 -29.92 -6.08 4.64
CA ALA A 90 -28.80 -7.03 4.60
C ALA A 90 -27.48 -6.39 5.04
N PHE A 91 -26.62 -7.20 5.66
CA PHE A 91 -25.25 -6.79 6.00
C PHE A 91 -24.40 -6.66 4.75
N TYR A 92 -23.62 -5.58 4.72
CA TYR A 92 -22.67 -5.27 3.66
C TYR A 92 -21.31 -4.96 4.26
N PHE A 93 -20.28 -5.63 3.77
CA PHE A 93 -18.89 -5.41 4.19
C PHE A 93 -18.24 -4.39 3.29
N ILE A 94 -17.58 -3.38 3.88
CA ILE A 94 -16.80 -2.39 3.16
C ILE A 94 -15.40 -2.28 3.75
N THR A 95 -14.42 -2.04 2.90
CA THR A 95 -13.07 -1.68 3.32
C THR A 95 -12.97 -0.16 3.36
N VAL A 96 -12.46 0.42 4.44
CA VAL A 96 -12.28 1.87 4.58
C VAL A 96 -10.83 2.20 4.90
N VAL A 97 -10.36 3.36 4.42
CA VAL A 97 -9.01 3.85 4.72
C VAL A 97 -8.86 4.19 6.19
N THR A 98 -7.68 3.92 6.76
CA THR A 98 -7.37 4.18 8.17
C THR A 98 -6.02 4.85 8.35
N GLY A 99 -5.85 5.51 9.50
CA GLY A 99 -4.62 6.19 9.86
C GLY A 99 -4.53 7.61 9.28
N SER A 100 -3.43 8.27 9.60
CA SER A 100 -3.13 9.61 9.06
C SER A 100 -2.78 9.52 7.56
N PRO A 101 -3.11 10.55 6.78
CA PRO A 101 -2.66 10.64 5.39
C PRO A 101 -1.15 10.48 5.28
N TRP A 102 -0.72 9.70 4.29
CA TRP A 102 0.68 9.55 3.96
C TRP A 102 1.24 10.88 3.44
N PRO A 103 2.42 11.30 3.91
CA PRO A 103 3.10 12.49 3.41
C PRO A 103 3.56 12.31 1.95
N THR A 104 2.77 12.82 1.00
CA THR A 104 3.05 12.72 -0.46
C THR A 104 4.32 13.46 -0.90
N TRP A 105 4.78 14.44 -0.12
CA TRP A 105 6.05 15.16 -0.33
C TRP A 105 7.29 14.31 -0.06
N LEU A 106 7.16 13.15 0.60
CA LEU A 106 8.26 12.19 0.77
C LEU A 106 8.52 11.34 -0.48
N GLY A 107 7.72 11.51 -1.55
CA GLY A 107 7.76 10.68 -2.74
C GLY A 107 7.15 9.30 -2.50
N ILE A 108 6.31 8.85 -3.41
CA ILE A 108 5.76 7.48 -3.41
C ILE A 108 6.37 6.78 -4.60
N TYR A 109 7.26 5.83 -4.34
CA TYR A 109 7.93 5.04 -5.37
C TYR A 109 7.01 3.91 -5.82
N ASP A 110 6.84 3.77 -7.14
CA ASP A 110 6.17 2.64 -7.75
C ASP A 110 7.08 1.40 -7.62
N ASP A 111 6.53 0.33 -7.05
CA ASP A 111 7.24 -0.92 -6.75
C ASP A 111 7.05 -1.95 -7.89
N ASN A 112 6.68 -1.50 -9.10
CA ASN A 112 6.52 -2.36 -10.27
C ASN A 112 7.84 -2.95 -10.82
N GLY A 113 8.88 -3.04 -9.99
CA GLY A 113 10.14 -3.70 -10.31
C GLY A 113 11.03 -2.95 -11.31
N GLN A 114 10.81 -1.66 -11.52
CA GLN A 114 11.76 -0.77 -12.20
C GLN A 114 12.70 -0.09 -11.20
#